data_AF-A0A4Y2MVI6-F1
#
_entry.id   AF-A0A4Y2MVI6-F1
#
_cell.length_a   1.000
_cell.length_b   1.000
_cell.length_c   1.000
_cell.angle_alpha   90.00
_cell.angle_beta   90.00
_cell.angle_gamma   90.00
#
_symmetry.space_group_name_H-M   'P 1'
#
loop_
_entity.id
_entity.type
_entity.pdbx_description
1 polymer ?
#
loop_
_entity_poly.entity_id
_entity_poly.type
_entity_poly.pdbx_seq_one_letter_code
_entity_poly.pdbx_strand_id
1 'polypeptide(L)'
;MASSSRRCCENDPNSFCYICGEYMLKKQRNTITSFVEKAYFWYFGMTLGDQDKYWAPHFTCRSCVEKLRNWTLGKSLSLPFGIPMVWREPQNHVDDCYFCLCKIAGYNKRSKSNIVYPNLKSAIRPVAHCENIPVPTRPEAFDSANISESESDEKDLDFTVKNEVPEKFNKAELNDLVRDLGLTKENAELLRSRLKEKNLLTTHTSFSWYRNREKQFLSFFKSDNFLVYCADIPGLLHELEDIPYNPNDWRLFIDSSKRSLKAVLLHNESKLASVPVAHSFFMKET
;
A
#
# COMPACT_ATOMS: atom_id res chain seq x y z
N MET A 1 24.36 -45.60 -10.90
CA MET A 1 22.98 -45.21 -10.55
C MET A 1 22.92 -43.70 -10.57
N ALA A 2 22.29 -43.13 -11.60
CA ALA A 2 22.20 -41.68 -11.77
C ALA A 2 21.36 -41.10 -10.63
N SER A 3 21.94 -40.15 -9.89
CA SER A 3 21.24 -39.34 -8.90
C SER A 3 19.99 -38.75 -9.55
N SER A 4 18.82 -39.17 -9.06
CA SER A 4 17.54 -38.57 -9.44
C SER A 4 17.51 -37.15 -8.87
N SER A 5 18.08 -36.21 -9.63
CA SER A 5 17.83 -34.79 -9.42
C SER A 5 16.32 -34.63 -9.53
N ARG A 6 15.65 -34.32 -8.42
CA ARG A 6 14.24 -33.94 -8.43
C ARG A 6 14.09 -32.88 -9.50
N ARG A 7 13.41 -33.19 -10.61
CA ARG A 7 13.25 -32.27 -11.74
C ARG A 7 12.47 -31.07 -11.22
N CYS A 8 13.20 -30.02 -10.83
CA CYS A 8 12.63 -28.78 -10.39
C CYS A 8 12.39 -27.90 -11.63
N CYS A 9 11.36 -27.07 -11.60
CA CYS A 9 11.13 -26.09 -12.63
C CYS A 9 12.30 -25.09 -12.70
N GLU A 10 12.63 -24.58 -13.90
CA GLU A 10 13.67 -23.53 -14.02
C GLU A 10 13.29 -22.28 -13.22
N ASN A 11 12.00 -21.97 -13.16
CA ASN A 11 11.46 -20.85 -12.42
C ASN A 11 10.49 -21.31 -11.33
N ASP A 12 10.51 -20.61 -10.21
CA ASP A 12 9.52 -20.77 -9.13
C ASP A 12 8.10 -20.45 -9.65
N PRO A 13 7.13 -21.38 -9.55
CA PRO A 13 5.72 -21.15 -9.94
C PRO A 13 5.12 -19.89 -9.32
N ASN A 14 5.49 -19.55 -8.09
CA ASN A 14 5.00 -18.36 -7.38
C ASN A 14 5.59 -17.04 -7.93
N SER A 15 6.45 -17.13 -8.95
CA SER A 15 6.86 -15.99 -9.76
C SER A 15 5.84 -15.60 -10.83
N PHE A 16 4.76 -16.35 -11.01
CA PHE A 16 3.71 -16.08 -12.00
C PHE A 16 2.36 -15.88 -11.32
N CYS A 17 1.53 -15.03 -11.90
CA CYS A 17 0.18 -14.78 -11.39
C CYS A 17 -0.73 -15.97 -11.69
N TYR A 18 -1.43 -16.48 -10.69
CA TYR A 18 -2.42 -17.54 -10.88
C TYR A 18 -3.52 -17.14 -11.89
N ILE A 19 -4.02 -15.90 -11.82
CA ILE A 19 -5.18 -15.45 -12.62
C ILE A 19 -4.81 -15.17 -14.09
N CYS A 20 -3.67 -14.50 -14.35
CA CYS A 20 -3.30 -14.05 -15.70
C CYS A 20 -2.07 -14.74 -16.30
N GLY A 21 -1.35 -15.56 -15.53
CA GLY A 21 -0.11 -16.22 -15.95
C GLY A 21 1.11 -15.30 -16.06
N GLU A 22 0.97 -13.98 -15.90
CA GLU A 22 2.10 -13.06 -16.08
C GLU A 22 3.15 -13.15 -14.96
N TYR A 23 4.40 -12.90 -15.33
CA TYR A 23 5.51 -12.81 -14.40
C TYR A 23 5.32 -11.69 -13.36
N MET A 24 5.72 -11.95 -12.11
CA MET A 24 5.59 -11.07 -10.96
C MET A 24 6.93 -10.89 -10.26
N LEU A 25 7.34 -9.62 -10.12
CA LEU A 25 8.43 -9.26 -9.21
C LEU A 25 7.98 -9.52 -7.77
N LYS A 26 8.89 -9.92 -6.88
CA LYS A 26 8.58 -10.26 -5.47
C LYS A 26 7.68 -9.24 -4.77
N LYS A 27 7.94 -7.93 -4.98
CA LYS A 27 7.16 -6.82 -4.38
C LYS A 27 5.73 -6.65 -4.94
N GLN A 28 5.35 -7.39 -5.98
CA GLN A 28 4.06 -7.29 -6.66
C GLN A 28 3.19 -8.53 -6.46
N ARG A 29 3.70 -9.53 -5.73
CA ARG A 29 2.99 -10.77 -5.42
C ARG A 29 2.03 -10.50 -4.27
N ASN A 30 0.77 -10.85 -4.47
CA ASN A 30 -0.25 -10.82 -3.44
C ASN A 30 -0.67 -12.25 -3.13
N THR A 31 -0.87 -12.55 -1.84
CA THR A 31 -1.51 -13.79 -1.41
C THR A 31 -2.94 -13.86 -1.94
N ILE A 32 -3.44 -15.08 -2.14
CA ILE A 32 -4.84 -15.29 -2.48
C ILE A 32 -5.63 -15.21 -1.18
N THR A 33 -6.40 -14.14 -1.04
CA THR A 33 -7.26 -13.90 0.13
C THR A 33 -8.69 -14.39 -0.14
N SER A 34 -9.50 -14.52 0.91
CA SER A 34 -10.92 -14.85 0.80
C SER A 34 -11.71 -13.87 -0.08
N PHE A 35 -11.28 -12.60 -0.13
CA PHE A 35 -11.80 -11.63 -1.08
C PHE A 35 -11.51 -12.04 -2.52
N VAL A 36 -10.25 -12.41 -2.84
CA VAL A 36 -9.86 -12.82 -4.19
C VAL A 36 -10.62 -14.07 -4.61
N GLU A 37 -10.76 -15.06 -3.73
CA GLU A 37 -11.53 -16.29 -4.00
C GLU A 37 -13.00 -15.98 -4.35
N LYS A 38 -13.67 -15.14 -3.53
CA LYS A 38 -15.05 -14.74 -3.77
C LYS A 38 -15.20 -13.92 -5.05
N ALA A 39 -14.35 -12.90 -5.23
CA ALA A 39 -14.39 -12.05 -6.41
C ALA A 39 -14.11 -12.84 -7.70
N TYR A 40 -13.17 -13.79 -7.64
CA TYR A 40 -12.86 -14.71 -8.72
C TYR A 40 -14.08 -15.60 -9.05
N PHE A 41 -14.72 -16.19 -8.05
CA PHE A 41 -15.94 -16.98 -8.23
C PHE A 41 -17.06 -16.19 -8.91
N TRP A 42 -17.34 -14.98 -8.42
CA TRP A 42 -18.40 -14.15 -8.98
C TRP A 42 -18.06 -13.61 -10.37
N TYR A 43 -16.78 -13.34 -10.67
CA TYR A 43 -16.36 -12.84 -11.98
C TYR A 43 -16.34 -13.96 -13.03
N PHE A 44 -15.73 -15.11 -12.71
CA PHE A 44 -15.54 -16.18 -13.69
C PHE A 44 -16.61 -17.28 -13.64
N GLY A 45 -17.47 -17.28 -12.62
CA GLY A 45 -18.46 -18.34 -12.41
C GLY A 45 -17.85 -19.68 -11.99
N MET A 46 -16.60 -19.69 -11.51
CA MET A 46 -15.88 -20.91 -11.13
C MET A 46 -15.02 -20.69 -9.89
N THR A 47 -14.85 -21.73 -9.08
CA THR A 47 -14.01 -21.65 -7.87
C THR A 47 -12.52 -21.63 -8.23
N LEU A 48 -11.74 -20.99 -7.36
CA LEU A 48 -10.29 -20.99 -7.47
C LEU A 48 -9.78 -22.38 -7.04
N GLY A 49 -9.07 -23.07 -7.92
CA GLY A 49 -8.63 -24.46 -7.73
C GLY A 49 -7.13 -24.59 -7.52
N ASP A 50 -6.70 -25.83 -7.27
CA ASP A 50 -5.31 -26.28 -7.32
C ASP A 50 -4.31 -25.51 -6.44
N GLN A 51 -4.80 -24.85 -5.38
CA GLN A 51 -3.97 -24.10 -4.41
C GLN A 51 -3.19 -24.99 -3.44
N ASP A 52 -3.38 -26.31 -3.51
CA ASP A 52 -2.59 -27.32 -2.82
C ASP A 52 -1.56 -27.98 -3.77
N LYS A 53 -1.53 -27.58 -5.04
CA LYS A 53 -0.75 -28.24 -6.09
C LYS A 53 0.51 -27.46 -6.41
N TYR A 54 1.65 -28.15 -6.36
CA TYR A 54 2.97 -27.58 -6.68
C TYR A 54 3.10 -27.04 -8.12
N TRP A 55 2.25 -27.51 -9.04
CA TRP A 55 2.26 -27.13 -10.45
C TRP A 55 1.39 -25.92 -10.78
N ALA A 56 0.70 -25.34 -9.80
CA ALA A 56 -0.05 -24.09 -9.95
C ALA A 56 0.60 -22.96 -9.10
N PRO A 57 0.50 -21.69 -9.53
CA PRO A 57 0.93 -20.58 -8.69
C PRO A 57 -0.02 -20.34 -7.50
N HIS A 58 0.55 -19.91 -6.37
CA HIS A 58 -0.21 -19.61 -5.13
C HIS A 58 -0.35 -18.11 -4.87
N PHE A 59 0.06 -17.28 -5.83
CA PHE A 59 0.06 -15.83 -5.72
C PHE A 59 -0.63 -15.19 -6.92
N THR A 60 -1.16 -14.00 -6.71
CA THR A 60 -1.78 -13.18 -7.75
C THR A 60 -1.04 -11.86 -7.90
N CYS A 61 -1.14 -11.24 -9.07
CA CYS A 61 -0.55 -9.93 -9.28
C CYS A 61 -1.49 -8.83 -8.78
N ARG A 62 -0.90 -7.73 -8.32
CA ARG A 62 -1.64 -6.53 -7.90
C ARG A 62 -2.65 -6.04 -8.92
N SER A 63 -2.32 -6.10 -10.22
CA SER A 63 -3.23 -5.63 -11.27
C SER A 63 -4.51 -6.47 -11.37
N CYS A 64 -4.42 -7.80 -11.24
CA CYS A 64 -5.61 -8.65 -11.24
C CYS A 64 -6.51 -8.38 -10.03
N VAL A 65 -5.92 -8.25 -8.84
CA VAL A 65 -6.65 -7.96 -7.61
C VAL A 65 -7.33 -6.59 -7.69
N GLU A 66 -6.64 -5.55 -8.15
CA GLU A 66 -7.22 -4.21 -8.30
C GLU A 66 -8.35 -4.16 -9.32
N LYS A 67 -8.23 -4.89 -10.44
CA LYS A 67 -9.29 -4.97 -11.46
C LYS A 67 -10.52 -5.72 -10.94
N LEU A 68 -10.34 -6.84 -10.24
CA LEU A 68 -11.43 -7.55 -9.57
C LEU A 68 -12.10 -6.64 -8.54
N ARG A 69 -11.31 -5.94 -7.71
CA ARG A 69 -11.82 -4.97 -6.72
C ARG A 69 -12.63 -3.84 -7.36
N ASN A 70 -12.12 -3.24 -8.43
CA ASN A 70 -12.83 -2.17 -9.12
C ASN A 70 -14.14 -2.68 -9.74
N TRP A 71 -14.13 -3.86 -10.34
CA TRP A 71 -15.35 -4.51 -10.84
C TRP A 71 -16.36 -4.77 -9.72
N THR A 72 -15.92 -5.30 -8.57
CA THR A 72 -16.80 -5.51 -7.41
C THR A 72 -17.36 -4.21 -6.84
N LEU A 73 -16.69 -3.07 -7.06
CA LEU A 73 -17.18 -1.75 -6.66
C LEU A 73 -18.05 -1.10 -7.74
N GLY A 74 -18.32 -1.77 -8.86
CA GLY A 74 -19.11 -1.24 -9.97
C GLY A 74 -18.40 -0.15 -10.78
N LYS A 75 -17.06 -0.07 -10.70
CA LYS A 75 -16.27 0.84 -11.53
C LYS A 75 -16.07 0.26 -12.93
N SER A 76 -15.77 1.12 -13.91
CA SER A 76 -15.58 0.76 -15.32
C SER A 76 -14.33 -0.09 -15.65
N LEU A 77 -13.50 -0.40 -14.65
CA LEU A 77 -12.27 -1.18 -14.83
C LEU A 77 -12.54 -2.66 -14.51
N SER A 78 -12.53 -3.50 -15.54
CA SER A 78 -12.64 -4.96 -15.45
C SER A 78 -11.34 -5.65 -15.88
N LEU A 79 -11.30 -6.98 -15.77
CA LEU A 79 -10.21 -7.77 -16.36
C LEU A 79 -10.30 -7.71 -17.89
N PRO A 80 -9.17 -7.79 -18.62
CA PRO A 80 -9.18 -7.76 -20.08
C PRO A 80 -9.60 -9.11 -20.69
N PHE A 81 -9.91 -10.11 -19.87
CA PHE A 81 -10.27 -11.47 -20.26
C PHE A 81 -11.41 -12.02 -19.40
N GLY A 82 -12.25 -12.84 -20.03
CA GLY A 82 -13.37 -13.49 -19.36
C GLY A 82 -13.14 -14.96 -19.04
N ILE A 83 -12.06 -15.55 -19.56
CA ILE A 83 -11.56 -16.86 -19.11
C ILE A 83 -10.15 -16.63 -18.55
N PRO A 84 -9.88 -17.00 -17.29
CA PRO A 84 -8.58 -16.81 -16.66
C PRO A 84 -7.56 -17.83 -17.19
N MET A 85 -6.32 -17.73 -16.73
CA MET A 85 -5.30 -18.74 -16.98
C MET A 85 -5.77 -20.10 -16.42
N VAL A 86 -5.62 -21.17 -17.21
CA VAL A 86 -5.97 -22.52 -16.77
C VAL A 86 -4.69 -23.31 -16.56
N TRP A 87 -4.52 -23.83 -15.34
CA TRP A 87 -3.38 -24.65 -14.95
C TRP A 87 -3.77 -26.13 -14.92
N ARG A 88 -2.86 -27.00 -15.34
CA ARG A 88 -2.94 -28.46 -15.23
C ARG A 88 -1.54 -29.00 -14.95
N GLU A 89 -1.47 -30.23 -14.46
CA GLU A 89 -0.18 -30.87 -14.20
C GLU A 89 0.64 -31.02 -15.51
N PRO A 90 1.90 -30.53 -15.54
CA PRO A 90 2.75 -30.64 -16.73
C PRO A 90 3.15 -32.09 -16.99
N GLN A 91 3.12 -32.52 -18.25
CA GLN A 91 3.56 -33.88 -18.60
C GLN A 91 5.07 -34.06 -18.45
N ASN A 92 5.84 -33.00 -18.67
CA ASN A 92 7.29 -32.99 -18.52
C ASN A 92 7.82 -31.54 -18.40
N HIS A 93 9.10 -31.41 -18.06
CA HIS A 93 9.77 -30.11 -17.88
C HIS A 93 10.43 -29.54 -19.14
N VAL A 94 10.30 -30.21 -20.29
CA VAL A 94 10.98 -29.87 -21.54
C VAL A 94 10.07 -29.05 -22.46
N ASP A 95 8.88 -29.56 -22.78
CA ASP A 95 7.97 -28.94 -23.76
C ASP A 95 6.57 -28.60 -23.20
N ASP A 96 6.19 -29.15 -22.05
CA ASP A 96 4.87 -28.94 -21.44
C ASP A 96 4.96 -28.37 -20.02
N CYS A 97 6.02 -27.63 -19.69
CA CYS A 97 6.14 -26.91 -18.42
C CYS A 97 6.24 -25.40 -18.65
N TYR A 98 5.17 -24.68 -18.31
CA TYR A 98 5.10 -23.23 -18.43
C TYR A 98 6.24 -22.51 -17.73
N PHE A 99 6.56 -22.96 -16.51
CA PHE A 99 7.60 -22.35 -15.68
C PHE A 99 9.01 -22.57 -16.25
N CYS A 100 9.27 -23.70 -16.92
CA CYS A 100 10.57 -23.92 -17.58
C CYS A 100 10.70 -23.12 -18.89
N LEU A 101 9.59 -23.01 -19.64
CA LEU A 101 9.61 -22.38 -20.96
C LEU A 101 9.61 -20.85 -20.90
N CYS A 102 9.07 -20.25 -19.84
CA CYS A 102 9.08 -18.80 -19.66
C CYS A 102 10.49 -18.27 -19.35
N LYS A 103 11.14 -17.60 -20.31
CA LYS A 103 12.45 -16.97 -20.10
C LYS A 103 12.29 -15.62 -19.40
N ILE A 104 12.32 -15.63 -18.07
CA ILE A 104 12.12 -14.44 -17.22
C ILE A 104 13.42 -13.84 -16.66
N ALA A 105 14.56 -14.52 -16.80
CA ALA A 105 15.85 -14.02 -16.35
C ALA A 105 16.22 -12.72 -17.09
N GLY A 106 16.65 -11.70 -16.34
CA GLY A 106 17.05 -10.39 -16.88
C GLY A 106 15.92 -9.40 -17.11
N TYR A 107 14.65 -9.78 -16.90
CA TYR A 107 13.53 -8.87 -17.02
C TYR A 107 13.28 -8.06 -15.74
N ASN A 108 12.98 -6.77 -15.91
CA ASN A 108 12.65 -5.84 -14.83
C ASN A 108 11.27 -5.21 -15.05
N LYS A 109 10.86 -4.31 -14.15
CA LYS A 109 9.53 -3.65 -14.23
C LYS A 109 9.26 -2.96 -15.57
N ARG A 110 10.29 -2.45 -16.25
CA ARG A 110 10.18 -1.74 -17.54
C ARG A 110 10.19 -2.69 -18.74
N SER A 111 10.88 -3.82 -18.66
CA SER A 111 11.02 -4.77 -19.77
C SER A 111 10.07 -5.98 -19.70
N LYS A 112 9.35 -6.18 -18.58
CA LYS A 112 8.42 -7.31 -18.38
C LYS A 112 7.40 -7.50 -19.53
N SER A 113 6.96 -6.42 -20.18
CA SER A 113 6.00 -6.48 -21.29
C SER A 113 6.51 -7.29 -22.49
N ASN A 114 7.83 -7.45 -22.61
CA ASN A 114 8.48 -8.14 -23.73
C ASN A 114 8.63 -9.65 -23.48
N ILE A 115 8.22 -10.14 -22.30
CA ILE A 115 8.24 -11.57 -21.99
C ILE A 115 7.20 -12.26 -22.88
N VAL A 116 7.65 -13.25 -23.64
CA VAL A 116 6.79 -14.10 -24.44
C VAL A 116 6.32 -15.26 -23.58
N TYR A 117 5.00 -15.38 -23.43
CA TYR A 117 4.36 -16.44 -22.66
C TYR A 117 3.83 -17.53 -23.60
N PRO A 118 4.25 -18.80 -23.43
CA PRO A 118 3.77 -19.90 -24.27
C PRO A 118 2.31 -20.24 -23.96
N ASN A 119 1.64 -20.88 -24.90
CA ASN A 119 0.33 -21.49 -24.69
C ASN A 119 0.50 -23.01 -24.76
N LEU A 120 0.25 -23.71 -23.65
CA LEU A 120 0.58 -25.12 -23.48
C LEU A 120 -0.68 -25.92 -23.10
N LYS A 121 -0.60 -27.26 -23.16
CA LYS A 121 -1.69 -28.12 -22.67
C LYS A 121 -1.80 -28.03 -21.14
N SER A 122 -0.65 -27.94 -20.46
CA SER A 122 -0.57 -27.74 -19.01
C SER A 122 -0.88 -26.33 -18.53
N ALA A 123 -0.80 -25.33 -19.40
CA ALA A 123 -0.96 -23.93 -19.05
C ALA A 123 -1.57 -23.15 -20.22
N ILE A 124 -2.90 -23.07 -20.22
CA ILE A 124 -3.68 -22.42 -21.27
C ILE A 124 -3.84 -20.94 -20.92
N ARG A 125 -3.49 -20.06 -21.86
CA ARG A 125 -3.51 -18.61 -21.66
C ARG A 125 -4.93 -18.05 -21.49
N PRO A 126 -5.10 -16.92 -20.79
CA PRO A 126 -6.40 -16.27 -20.63
C PRO A 126 -7.02 -15.92 -21.98
N VAL A 127 -8.35 -16.02 -22.08
CA VAL A 127 -9.11 -15.69 -23.29
C VAL A 127 -9.79 -14.33 -23.11
N ALA A 128 -9.46 -13.40 -24.00
CA ALA A 128 -9.99 -12.04 -24.00
C ALA A 128 -11.53 -12.02 -24.06
N HIS A 129 -12.14 -10.97 -23.49
CA HIS A 129 -13.57 -10.75 -23.64
C HIS A 129 -13.97 -10.58 -25.11
N CYS A 130 -15.12 -11.13 -25.48
CA CYS A 130 -15.73 -11.01 -26.80
C CYS A 130 -17.25 -11.12 -26.68
N GLU A 131 -17.99 -11.08 -27.77
CA GLU A 131 -19.46 -11.18 -27.75
C GLU A 131 -19.97 -12.44 -27.04
N ASN A 132 -19.25 -13.56 -27.19
CA ASN A 132 -19.57 -14.83 -26.53
C ASN A 132 -19.06 -14.91 -25.07
N ILE A 133 -18.16 -14.01 -24.67
CA ILE A 133 -17.54 -13.95 -23.35
C ILE A 133 -17.57 -12.50 -22.87
N PRO A 134 -18.77 -11.92 -22.62
CA PRO A 134 -18.89 -10.54 -22.19
C PRO A 134 -18.29 -10.33 -20.79
N VAL A 135 -18.09 -9.07 -20.41
CA VAL A 135 -17.76 -8.72 -19.03
C VAL A 135 -18.97 -9.08 -18.15
N PRO A 136 -18.80 -9.89 -17.09
CA PRO A 136 -19.89 -10.25 -16.21
C PRO A 136 -20.51 -9.02 -15.53
N THR A 137 -21.84 -9.02 -15.39
CA THR A 137 -22.54 -8.02 -14.59
C THR A 137 -22.20 -8.24 -13.11
N ARG A 138 -21.98 -7.15 -12.37
CA ARG A 138 -21.76 -7.21 -10.92
C ARG A 138 -22.98 -7.86 -10.24
N PRO A 139 -22.80 -8.90 -9.40
CA PRO A 139 -23.89 -9.48 -8.62
C PRO A 139 -24.36 -8.53 -7.52
N GLU A 140 -25.68 -8.35 -7.39
CA GLU A 140 -26.31 -7.60 -6.29
C GLU A 140 -26.04 -8.27 -4.93
N ALA A 141 -25.91 -9.61 -4.92
CA ALA A 141 -25.60 -10.40 -3.73
C ALA A 141 -24.17 -10.21 -3.20
N PHE A 142 -23.29 -9.52 -3.94
CA PHE A 142 -21.92 -9.26 -3.50
C PHE A 142 -21.90 -8.35 -2.25
N ASP A 143 -22.86 -7.43 -2.13
CA ASP A 143 -22.95 -6.49 -1.00
C ASP A 143 -23.56 -7.13 0.27
N SER A 144 -24.30 -8.24 0.12
CA SER A 144 -24.93 -8.96 1.23
C SER A 144 -23.92 -9.77 2.06
N ALA A 145 -22.78 -10.11 1.46
CA ALA A 145 -21.68 -10.75 2.15
C ALA A 145 -20.72 -9.67 2.63
N ASN A 146 -20.98 -9.09 3.82
CA ASN A 146 -20.08 -8.17 4.53
C ASN A 146 -18.61 -8.55 4.29
N ILE A 147 -17.90 -7.76 3.49
CA ILE A 147 -16.45 -7.86 3.36
C ILE A 147 -15.88 -7.05 4.51
N SER A 148 -15.75 -7.70 5.67
CA SER A 148 -14.71 -7.33 6.62
C SER A 148 -13.37 -7.59 5.93
N GLU A 149 -12.75 -6.52 5.42
CA GLU A 149 -11.35 -6.57 5.01
C GLU A 149 -10.50 -6.77 6.26
N SER A 150 -10.02 -7.99 6.48
CA SER A 150 -8.75 -8.17 7.15
C SER A 150 -7.67 -7.93 6.10
N GLU A 151 -6.99 -6.79 6.22
CA GLU A 151 -5.69 -6.61 5.61
C GLU A 151 -4.80 -7.75 6.12
N SER A 152 -4.34 -8.59 5.21
CA SER A 152 -3.31 -9.58 5.52
C SER A 152 -1.98 -8.84 5.64
N ASP A 153 -1.76 -8.23 6.80
CA ASP A 153 -0.42 -8.06 7.33
C ASP A 153 -0.03 -9.37 8.00
N GLU A 154 0.92 -10.08 7.40
CA GLU A 154 1.70 -11.08 8.13
C GLU A 154 2.41 -10.38 9.28
N LYS A 155 1.82 -10.46 10.47
CA LYS A 155 2.58 -10.77 11.68
C LYS A 155 1.84 -11.87 12.43
N ASP A 156 2.40 -13.06 12.30
CA ASP A 156 2.39 -14.13 13.29
C ASP A 156 2.16 -13.57 14.70
N LEU A 157 1.01 -13.87 15.30
CA LEU A 157 0.75 -13.89 16.75
C LEU A 157 -0.71 -14.32 16.99
N ASP A 158 -0.84 -15.43 17.71
CA ASP A 158 -2.07 -16.05 18.21
C ASP A 158 -3.03 -15.02 18.86
N PHE A 159 -4.14 -14.67 18.21
CA PHE A 159 -5.19 -13.84 18.81
C PHE A 159 -6.55 -14.55 18.77
N THR A 160 -6.96 -15.02 19.94
CA THR A 160 -8.32 -15.48 20.22
C THR A 160 -9.27 -14.29 20.07
N VAL A 161 -10.18 -14.36 19.10
CA VAL A 161 -11.24 -13.36 18.92
C VAL A 161 -12.18 -13.41 20.11
N LYS A 162 -11.99 -12.50 21.08
CA LYS A 162 -13.02 -12.18 22.07
C LYS A 162 -13.98 -11.16 21.44
N ASN A 163 -15.27 -11.46 21.52
CA ASN A 163 -16.36 -10.55 21.16
C ASN A 163 -16.45 -9.41 22.18
N GLU A 164 -15.44 -8.56 22.25
CA GLU A 164 -15.44 -7.38 23.09
C GLU A 164 -15.90 -6.16 22.28
N VAL A 165 -16.68 -5.31 22.94
CA VAL A 165 -17.20 -4.05 22.39
C VAL A 165 -16.04 -3.27 21.74
N PRO A 166 -16.20 -2.69 20.54
CA PRO A 166 -15.12 -1.97 19.87
C PRO A 166 -14.50 -0.93 20.80
N GLU A 167 -13.19 -1.06 21.04
CA GLU A 167 -12.45 -0.12 21.86
C GLU A 167 -12.48 1.27 21.21
N LYS A 168 -12.78 2.29 22.01
CA LYS A 168 -12.89 3.66 21.54
C LYS A 168 -11.54 4.34 21.64
N PHE A 169 -11.14 5.06 20.60
CA PHE A 169 -9.94 5.88 20.62
C PHE A 169 -10.05 6.98 21.67
N ASN A 170 -9.04 7.05 22.52
CA ASN A 170 -8.77 8.21 23.35
C ASN A 170 -8.06 9.30 22.53
N LYS A 171 -7.83 10.48 23.14
CA LYS A 171 -7.23 11.62 22.43
C LYS A 171 -5.78 11.37 22.01
N ALA A 172 -5.00 10.66 22.84
CA ALA A 172 -3.60 10.37 22.57
C ALA A 172 -3.47 9.38 21.41
N GLU A 173 -4.22 8.27 21.46
CA GLU A 173 -4.24 7.26 20.40
C GLU A 173 -4.68 7.84 19.06
N LEU A 174 -5.68 8.72 19.07
CA LEU A 174 -6.10 9.40 17.85
C LEU A 174 -5.03 10.36 17.31
N ASN A 175 -4.25 10.98 18.19
CA ASN A 175 -3.14 11.84 17.78
C ASN A 175 -1.97 11.02 17.20
N ASP A 176 -1.65 9.89 17.83
CA ASP A 176 -0.63 8.97 17.34
C ASP A 176 -1.04 8.40 15.97
N LEU A 177 -2.30 7.97 15.82
CA LEU A 177 -2.82 7.49 14.54
C LEU A 177 -2.71 8.54 13.43
N VAL A 178 -3.06 9.80 13.71
CA VAL A 178 -2.94 10.90 12.75
C VAL A 178 -1.48 11.15 12.36
N ARG A 179 -0.55 11.05 13.33
CA ARG A 179 0.88 11.21 13.10
C ARG A 179 1.44 10.07 12.25
N ASP A 180 1.12 8.83 12.60
CA ASP A 180 1.66 7.63 11.96
C ASP A 180 1.19 7.50 10.51
N LEU A 181 -0.04 7.95 10.23
CA LEU A 181 -0.61 8.03 8.88
C LEU A 181 -0.15 9.27 8.10
N GLY A 182 0.57 10.21 8.73
CA GLY A 182 1.06 11.43 8.09
C GLY A 182 -0.05 12.32 7.51
N LEU A 183 -1.21 12.39 8.18
CA LEU A 183 -2.38 13.06 7.62
C LEU A 183 -2.24 14.59 7.64
N THR A 184 -2.77 15.23 6.59
CA THR A 184 -2.96 16.69 6.56
C THR A 184 -3.99 17.12 7.60
N LYS A 185 -4.05 18.42 7.90
CA LYS A 185 -5.03 18.99 8.84
C LYS A 185 -6.46 18.63 8.44
N GLU A 186 -6.77 18.72 7.14
CA GLU A 186 -8.09 18.42 6.58
C GLU A 186 -8.39 16.91 6.63
N ASN A 187 -7.42 16.06 6.30
CA ASN A 187 -7.60 14.61 6.32
C ASN A 187 -7.71 14.05 7.74
N ALA A 188 -6.99 14.63 8.71
CA ALA A 188 -7.11 14.31 10.13
C ALA A 188 -8.50 14.69 10.67
N GLU A 189 -9.04 15.85 10.24
CA GLU A 189 -10.40 16.25 10.56
C GLU A 189 -11.43 15.29 9.95
N LEU A 190 -11.25 14.88 8.69
CA LEU A 190 -12.13 13.92 8.02
C LEU A 190 -12.12 12.56 8.71
N LEU A 191 -10.92 12.01 9.01
CA LEU A 191 -10.76 10.75 9.74
C LEU A 191 -11.50 10.81 11.07
N ARG A 192 -11.29 11.88 11.84
CA ARG A 192 -11.94 12.10 13.13
C ARG A 192 -13.46 12.19 12.98
N SER A 193 -13.98 12.84 11.93
CA SER A 193 -15.43 12.89 11.66
C SER A 193 -16.02 11.49 11.46
N ARG A 194 -15.34 10.65 10.67
CA ARG A 194 -15.77 9.27 10.42
C ARG A 194 -15.72 8.39 11.67
N LEU A 195 -14.68 8.55 12.51
CA LEU A 195 -14.57 7.84 13.78
C LEU A 195 -15.67 8.26 14.76
N LYS A 196 -16.04 9.55 14.75
CA LYS A 196 -17.17 10.06 15.55
C LYS A 196 -18.51 9.50 15.08
N GLU A 197 -18.77 9.49 13.76
CA GLU A 197 -19.99 8.91 13.16
C GLU A 197 -20.17 7.44 13.58
N LYS A 198 -19.07 6.70 13.71
CA LYS A 198 -19.07 5.28 14.12
C LYS A 198 -19.07 5.06 15.64
N ASN A 199 -19.20 6.12 16.46
CA ASN A 199 -19.12 6.05 17.92
C ASN A 199 -17.81 5.42 18.48
N LEU A 200 -16.71 5.53 17.72
CA LEU A 200 -15.40 4.97 18.06
C LEU A 200 -14.48 5.96 18.81
N LEU A 201 -15.02 7.10 19.26
CA LEU A 201 -14.26 8.08 20.03
C LEU A 201 -14.79 8.20 21.46
N THR A 202 -13.89 8.38 22.40
CA THR A 202 -14.25 8.71 23.79
C THR A 202 -14.90 10.09 23.90
N THR A 203 -15.78 10.27 24.89
CA THR A 203 -16.65 11.45 25.07
C THR A 203 -15.90 12.78 25.22
N HIS A 204 -14.60 12.73 25.59
CA HIS A 204 -13.76 13.91 25.88
C HIS A 204 -12.76 14.28 24.77
N THR A 205 -12.92 13.74 23.55
CA THR A 205 -12.04 14.07 22.42
C THR A 205 -12.38 15.46 21.83
N SER A 206 -11.64 16.48 22.23
CA SER A 206 -11.84 17.85 21.73
C SER A 206 -11.39 18.02 20.27
N PHE A 207 -12.28 18.60 19.46
CA PHE A 207 -12.16 18.81 18.01
C PHE A 207 -11.32 20.03 17.62
N SER A 208 -11.21 21.03 18.50
CA SER A 208 -10.59 22.33 18.19
C SER A 208 -9.06 22.35 18.29
N TRP A 209 -8.46 21.32 18.90
CA TRP A 209 -7.02 21.31 19.17
C TRP A 209 -6.18 21.32 17.88
N TYR A 210 -6.49 20.49 16.89
CA TYR A 210 -5.76 20.48 15.61
C TYR A 210 -5.86 21.79 14.83
N ARG A 211 -6.96 22.54 15.04
CA ARG A 211 -7.17 23.84 14.40
C ARG A 211 -6.31 24.94 14.97
N ASN A 212 -5.87 24.77 16.22
CA ASN A 212 -5.22 25.80 17.00
C ASN A 212 -3.86 25.34 17.55
N ARG A 213 -3.35 24.17 17.18
CA ARG A 213 -2.09 23.62 17.71
C ARG A 213 -0.90 24.51 17.39
N GLU A 214 -0.97 25.22 16.26
CA GLU A 214 0.03 26.17 15.84
C GLU A 214 0.04 27.44 16.70
N LYS A 215 -1.08 27.79 17.36
CA LYS A 215 -1.26 29.10 18.01
C LYS A 215 -0.24 29.36 19.12
N GLN A 216 0.10 28.33 19.90
CA GLN A 216 1.10 28.46 20.97
C GLN A 216 2.50 28.74 20.42
N PHE A 217 2.77 28.33 19.19
CA PHE A 217 4.07 28.53 18.56
C PHE A 217 4.17 29.83 17.77
N LEU A 218 3.03 30.43 17.38
CA LEU A 218 3.01 31.66 16.57
C LEU A 218 3.78 32.83 17.22
N SER A 219 3.84 32.89 18.56
CA SER A 219 4.58 33.93 19.29
C SER A 219 6.08 33.91 19.04
N PHE A 220 6.66 32.75 18.69
CA PHE A 220 8.09 32.61 18.42
C PHE A 220 8.47 32.98 16.99
N PHE A 221 7.50 33.18 16.09
CA PHE A 221 7.75 33.47 14.68
C PHE A 221 7.40 34.92 14.35
N LYS A 222 8.20 35.51 13.46
CA LYS A 222 7.95 36.81 12.84
C LYS A 222 7.89 36.64 11.33
N SER A 223 7.17 37.55 10.69
CA SER A 223 7.11 37.65 9.24
C SER A 223 7.73 38.97 8.80
N ASP A 224 8.65 38.91 7.84
CA ASP A 224 9.13 40.06 7.09
C ASP A 224 8.91 39.79 5.60
N ASN A 225 8.02 40.58 4.98
CA ASN A 225 7.56 40.39 3.60
C ASN A 225 7.09 38.95 3.32
N PHE A 226 7.86 38.20 2.53
CA PHE A 226 7.58 36.82 2.14
C PHE A 226 8.30 35.78 3.00
N LEU A 227 9.12 36.20 3.97
CA LEU A 227 9.89 35.33 4.84
C LEU A 227 9.24 35.25 6.22
N VAL A 228 8.88 34.04 6.64
CA VAL A 228 8.54 33.73 8.03
C VAL A 228 9.75 33.10 8.68
N TYR A 229 10.18 33.60 9.83
CA TYR A 229 11.35 33.09 10.55
C TYR A 229 11.12 33.09 12.05
N CYS A 230 11.79 32.16 12.74
CA CYS A 230 11.79 32.04 14.19
C CYS A 230 12.67 33.15 14.79
N ALA A 231 12.08 33.99 15.63
CA ALA A 231 12.76 35.08 16.32
C ALA A 231 13.29 34.68 17.71
N ASP A 232 12.82 33.56 18.25
CA ASP A 232 13.21 33.05 19.56
C ASP A 232 13.36 31.51 19.51
N ILE A 233 14.55 31.08 19.07
CA ILE A 233 14.93 29.66 18.99
C ILE A 233 14.95 29.01 20.39
N PRO A 234 15.56 29.61 21.43
CA PRO A 234 15.52 29.04 22.77
C PRO A 234 14.10 28.81 23.28
N GLY A 235 13.22 29.80 23.15
CA GLY A 235 11.82 29.69 23.56
C GLY A 235 11.06 28.63 22.78
N LEU A 236 11.27 28.55 21.47
CA LEU A 236 10.66 27.52 20.63
C LEU A 236 11.10 26.09 21.05
N LEU A 237 12.38 25.88 21.30
CA LEU A 237 12.92 24.57 21.69
C LEU A 237 12.47 24.14 23.09
N HIS A 238 12.37 25.11 24.01
CA HIS A 238 11.79 24.88 25.32
C HIS A 238 10.31 24.50 25.22
N GLU A 239 9.52 25.21 24.40
CA GLU A 239 8.08 24.92 24.24
C GLU A 239 7.82 23.57 23.53
N LEU A 240 8.74 23.11 22.69
CA LEU A 240 8.59 21.84 21.97
C LEU A 240 8.77 20.62 22.89
N GLU A 241 9.90 20.52 23.59
CA GLU A 241 10.25 19.34 24.40
C GLU A 241 11.16 19.69 25.60
N ASP A 242 11.06 20.90 26.16
CA ASP A 242 11.94 21.41 27.23
C ASP A 242 13.44 21.28 26.90
N ILE A 243 13.78 21.41 25.61
CA ILE A 243 15.15 21.19 25.14
C ILE A 243 16.02 22.40 25.51
N PRO A 244 17.12 22.22 26.28
CA PRO A 244 18.06 23.30 26.53
C PRO A 244 18.77 23.68 25.24
N TYR A 245 18.67 24.95 24.84
CA TYR A 245 19.32 25.44 23.64
C TYR A 245 20.79 25.79 23.91
N ASN A 246 21.69 25.10 23.21
CA ASN A 246 23.11 25.44 23.12
C ASN A 246 23.49 25.55 21.63
N PRO A 247 23.90 26.74 21.14
CA PRO A 247 24.24 26.95 19.73
C PRO A 247 25.27 25.96 19.17
N ASN A 248 26.18 25.45 20.01
CA ASN A 248 27.21 24.50 19.57
C ASN A 248 26.65 23.14 19.17
N ASP A 249 25.45 22.79 19.63
CA ASP A 249 24.82 21.49 19.39
C ASP A 249 23.96 21.47 18.11
N TRP A 250 23.76 22.63 17.48
CA TRP A 250 22.88 22.81 16.34
C TRP A 250 23.61 23.39 15.12
N ARG A 251 23.21 22.95 13.92
CA ARG A 251 23.62 23.53 12.65
C ARG A 251 22.39 24.05 11.92
N LEU A 252 22.50 25.27 11.41
CA LEU A 252 21.52 25.82 10.51
C LEU A 252 21.76 25.26 9.10
N PHE A 253 20.73 24.65 8.53
CA PHE A 253 20.71 24.19 7.16
C PHE A 253 19.71 25.03 6.37
N ILE A 254 20.16 25.59 5.25
CA ILE A 254 19.35 26.42 4.36
C ILE A 254 19.26 25.70 3.02
N ASP A 255 18.02 25.45 2.59
CA ASP A 255 17.69 24.93 1.27
C ASP A 255 16.98 26.02 0.47
N SER A 256 17.63 26.48 -0.59
CA SER A 256 17.11 27.53 -1.46
C SER A 256 16.82 26.98 -2.86
N SER A 257 15.74 27.46 -3.46
CA SER A 257 15.39 27.17 -4.85
C SER A 257 14.90 28.45 -5.54
N LYS A 258 14.68 28.38 -6.85
CA LYS A 258 14.09 29.51 -7.61
C LYS A 258 12.69 29.92 -7.13
N ARG A 259 12.00 29.09 -6.33
CA ARG A 259 10.60 29.27 -5.92
C ARG A 259 10.40 29.42 -4.42
N SER A 260 11.36 29.00 -3.61
CA SER A 260 11.20 28.95 -2.15
C SER A 260 12.54 28.90 -1.44
N LEU A 261 12.55 29.42 -0.22
CA LEU A 261 13.65 29.30 0.75
C LEU A 261 13.13 28.57 1.98
N LYS A 262 13.89 27.61 2.50
CA LYS A 262 13.60 26.90 3.75
C LYS A 262 14.84 26.86 4.61
N ALA A 263 14.69 27.10 5.90
CA ALA A 263 15.77 26.94 6.87
C ALA A 263 15.32 26.03 8.01
N VAL A 264 16.18 25.07 8.37
CA VAL A 264 15.94 24.09 9.43
C VAL A 264 17.16 24.01 10.34
N LEU A 265 16.93 23.85 11.64
CA LEU A 265 17.98 23.51 12.61
C LEU A 265 18.13 21.99 12.68
N LEU A 266 19.37 21.53 12.57
CA LEU A 266 19.75 20.13 12.68
C LEU A 266 20.62 19.95 13.91
N HIS A 267 20.25 19.01 14.79
CA HIS A 267 21.10 18.64 15.91
C HIS A 267 22.32 17.87 15.41
N ASN A 268 23.52 18.21 15.87
CA ASN A 268 24.78 17.64 15.37
C ASN A 268 24.82 16.12 15.41
N GLU A 269 24.29 15.53 16.49
CA GLU A 269 24.30 14.08 16.69
C GLU A 269 23.09 13.37 16.06
N SER A 270 22.23 14.10 15.33
CA SER A 270 20.97 13.59 14.74
C SER A 270 20.04 12.87 15.71
N LYS A 271 20.21 13.11 17.03
CA LYS A 271 19.36 12.56 18.09
C LYS A 271 17.97 13.20 18.15
N LEU A 272 17.87 14.46 17.73
CA LEU A 272 16.64 15.23 17.73
C LEU A 272 16.14 15.45 16.30
N ALA A 273 14.83 15.56 16.16
CA ALA A 273 14.20 15.88 14.88
C ALA A 273 14.66 17.25 14.37
N SER A 274 14.69 17.42 13.05
CA SER A 274 14.98 18.71 12.43
C SER A 274 13.88 19.71 12.78
N VAL A 275 14.26 20.92 13.21
CA VAL A 275 13.30 21.97 13.60
C VAL A 275 13.22 23.03 12.51
N PRO A 276 12.06 23.21 11.85
CA PRO A 276 11.87 24.28 10.88
C PRO A 276 11.93 25.65 11.54
N VAL A 277 12.82 26.53 11.07
CA VAL A 277 13.03 27.86 11.63
C VAL A 277 12.80 28.99 10.65
N ALA A 278 12.80 28.74 9.34
CA ALA A 278 12.34 29.74 8.38
C ALA A 278 11.74 29.13 7.13
N HIS A 279 10.80 29.86 6.53
CA HIS A 279 10.15 29.50 5.28
C HIS A 279 9.77 30.74 4.47
N SER A 280 10.04 30.72 3.17
CA SER A 280 9.53 31.70 2.21
C SER A 280 9.05 31.04 0.93
N PHE A 281 7.94 31.54 0.39
CA PHE A 281 7.55 31.33 -1.00
C PHE A 281 7.96 32.61 -1.75
N PHE A 282 8.69 32.49 -2.87
CA PHE A 282 9.16 33.61 -3.72
C PHE A 282 10.44 34.36 -3.30
N MET A 283 11.44 33.69 -2.71
CA MET A 283 12.79 34.27 -2.54
C MET A 283 13.86 33.41 -3.21
N LYS A 284 14.74 34.06 -3.99
CA LYS A 284 16.03 33.50 -4.44
C LYS A 284 17.09 33.96 -3.43
N GLU A 285 18.08 33.12 -3.13
CA GLU A 285 19.34 33.62 -2.55
C GLU A 285 19.94 34.65 -3.50
N THR A 286 20.25 35.85 -2.97
CA THR A 286 21.13 36.82 -3.63
C THR A 286 22.57 36.38 -3.53
#